data_AF-A0A8T7C4T3-F1
#
_entry.id   AF-A0A8T7C4T3-F1
#
_cell.length_a   1.000
_cell.length_b   1.000
_cell.length_c   1.000
_cell.angle_alpha   90.00
_cell.angle_beta   90.00
_cell.angle_gamma   90.00
#
_symmetry.space_group_name_H-M   'P 1'
#
loop_
_entity.id
_entity.type
_entity.pdbx_description
1 polymer ?
#
loop_
_entity_poly.entity_id
_entity_poly.type
_entity_poly.pdbx_seq_one_letter_code
_entity_poly.pdbx_strand_id
1 'polypeptide(L)'
;VVAPPRAGARTLPVELVKALLLAGASADFTFRNKKDILKYTFGRAGTAANGLDKRYGMGMLNVAASEQILTSEDSMTGFDYVSGIDDTATRKTGRYALSPLHDGRLTVSLVWLLQLHATKSGELEAHLVNYDLCIVETGEQDTVIAESVGADDTTENLRIDLQAGHHYELRLMSPAADSHSWPYALAWRYQRSE
;
A
#
# COMPACT_ATOMS: atom_id res chain seq x y z
N VAL A 1 -2.36 24.90 4.28
CA VAL A 1 -3.28 23.73 4.34
C VAL A 1 -4.21 23.86 3.15
N VAL A 2 -3.97 23.09 2.10
CA VAL A 2 -4.81 23.12 0.89
C VAL A 2 -5.94 22.13 1.12
N ALA A 3 -7.19 22.63 1.14
CA ALA A 3 -8.37 21.79 1.26
C ALA A 3 -8.46 20.82 0.07
N PRO A 4 -8.91 19.57 0.27
CA PRO A 4 -9.14 18.67 -0.85
C PRO A 4 -10.28 19.22 -1.74
N PRO A 5 -10.14 19.17 -3.07
CA PRO A 5 -11.18 19.64 -3.99
C PRO A 5 -12.43 18.75 -3.91
N ARG A 6 -13.61 19.38 -3.86
CA ARG A 6 -14.93 18.73 -3.86
C ARG A 6 -15.14 17.85 -5.10
N ALA A 7 -15.75 16.69 -4.88
CA ALA A 7 -16.04 15.66 -5.86
C ALA A 7 -17.12 16.07 -6.90
N GLY A 8 -16.68 16.42 -8.11
CA GLY A 8 -17.38 15.99 -9.32
C GLY A 8 -16.97 14.55 -9.65
N ALA A 9 -17.79 13.78 -10.38
CA ALA A 9 -17.54 12.36 -10.69
C ALA A 9 -16.13 12.16 -11.27
N ARG A 10 -15.19 11.82 -10.39
CA ARG A 10 -13.77 11.64 -10.72
C ARG A 10 -13.58 10.16 -10.89
N THR A 11 -13.31 9.72 -12.11
CA THR A 11 -12.88 8.34 -12.36
C THR A 11 -11.58 8.13 -11.60
N LEU A 12 -11.59 7.22 -10.63
CA LEU A 12 -10.38 6.84 -9.90
C LEU A 12 -9.49 5.99 -10.82
N PRO A 13 -8.16 6.22 -10.85
CA PRO A 13 -7.22 5.31 -11.51
C PRO A 13 -7.40 3.88 -10.99
N VAL A 14 -7.23 2.88 -11.87
CA VAL A 14 -7.48 1.48 -11.51
C VAL A 14 -6.50 0.98 -10.44
N GLU A 15 -5.27 1.50 -10.44
CA GLU A 15 -4.25 1.27 -9.43
C GLU A 15 -4.71 1.75 -8.07
N LEU A 16 -5.32 2.94 -8.02
CA LEU A 16 -5.85 3.52 -6.80
C LEU A 16 -7.04 2.72 -6.28
N VAL A 17 -7.96 2.31 -7.16
CA VAL A 17 -9.06 1.42 -6.77
C VAL A 17 -8.49 0.13 -6.17
N LYS A 18 -7.53 -0.52 -6.82
CA LYS A 18 -6.92 -1.76 -6.31
C LYS A 18 -6.21 -1.52 -4.96
N ALA A 19 -5.46 -0.44 -4.81
CA ALA A 19 -4.77 -0.10 -3.56
C ALA A 19 -5.77 0.09 -2.40
N LEU A 20 -6.87 0.83 -2.62
CA LEU A 20 -7.91 1.05 -1.62
C LEU A 20 -8.59 -0.26 -1.18
N LEU A 21 -8.83 -1.18 -2.11
CA LEU A 21 -9.45 -2.48 -1.80
C LEU A 21 -8.49 -3.40 -1.02
N LEU A 22 -7.20 -3.40 -1.37
CA LEU A 22 -6.19 -4.20 -0.68
C LEU A 22 -5.90 -3.68 0.74
N ALA A 23 -5.68 -2.38 0.91
CA ALA A 23 -5.42 -1.78 2.22
C ALA A 23 -6.67 -1.80 3.12
N GLY A 24 -7.86 -1.72 2.52
CA GLY A 24 -9.15 -1.83 3.21
C GLY A 24 -9.52 -3.25 3.64
N ALA A 25 -8.91 -4.28 3.05
CA ALA A 25 -9.28 -5.67 3.32
C ALA A 25 -9.15 -6.05 4.81
N SER A 26 -10.07 -6.89 5.28
CA SER A 26 -10.11 -7.40 6.66
C SER A 26 -9.31 -8.70 6.78
N ALA A 27 -8.33 -8.69 7.69
CA ALA A 27 -7.50 -9.85 8.07
C ALA A 27 -8.17 -10.77 9.09
N ASP A 28 -9.04 -10.18 9.91
CA ASP A 28 -9.72 -10.85 11.00
C ASP A 28 -11.12 -11.19 10.56
N PHE A 29 -11.45 -12.48 10.57
CA PHE A 29 -12.82 -12.94 10.38
C PHE A 29 -13.18 -13.95 11.45
N THR A 30 -14.36 -13.79 12.03
CA THR A 30 -15.01 -14.80 12.87
C THR A 30 -16.21 -15.32 12.11
N PHE A 31 -16.05 -16.46 11.45
CA PHE A 31 -17.20 -17.17 10.92
C PHE A 31 -17.94 -17.86 12.07
N ARG A 32 -19.27 -17.84 12.05
CA ARG A 32 -20.10 -18.47 13.10
C ARG A 32 -19.99 -20.00 13.15
N ASN A 33 -19.36 -20.64 12.16
CA ASN A 33 -19.29 -22.10 12.04
C ASN A 33 -17.82 -22.59 12.03
N LYS A 34 -17.51 -23.60 12.86
CA LYS A 34 -16.14 -24.13 13.11
C LYS A 34 -15.43 -24.78 11.91
N LYS A 35 -16.02 -24.77 10.71
CA LYS A 35 -15.39 -25.26 9.46
C LYS A 35 -14.71 -24.18 8.64
N ASP A 36 -14.90 -22.92 9.02
CA ASP A 36 -14.44 -21.79 8.26
C ASP A 36 -13.05 -21.34 8.73
N ILE A 37 -12.32 -20.66 7.83
CA ILE A 37 -10.93 -20.22 7.99
C ILE A 37 -10.81 -19.44 9.31
N LEU A 38 -10.16 -20.05 10.30
CA LEU A 38 -10.14 -19.54 11.68
C LEU A 38 -9.40 -18.21 11.81
N LYS A 39 -8.42 -17.95 10.94
CA LYS A 39 -7.73 -16.66 10.75
C LYS A 39 -7.04 -16.64 9.38
N TYR A 40 -6.89 -15.47 8.76
CA TYR A 40 -5.88 -15.22 7.72
C TYR A 40 -4.49 -15.03 8.35
N THR A 41 -4.08 -15.88 9.31
CA THR A 41 -2.82 -15.70 10.02
C THR A 41 -1.61 -15.98 9.16
N PHE A 42 -0.79 -14.94 9.04
CA PHE A 42 0.51 -14.83 8.38
C PHE A 42 1.57 -15.65 9.10
N GLY A 43 1.74 -16.90 8.72
CA GLY A 43 3.01 -17.61 8.93
C GLY A 43 3.92 -17.38 7.72
N ARG A 44 5.24 -17.25 7.93
CA ARG A 44 6.22 -17.04 6.83
C ARG A 44 6.08 -18.03 5.66
N ALA A 45 5.59 -19.24 5.90
CA ALA A 45 5.38 -20.24 4.85
C ALA A 45 4.23 -19.90 3.88
N GLY A 46 3.30 -19.03 4.27
CA GLY A 46 2.11 -18.67 3.49
C GLY A 46 2.17 -17.32 2.78
N THR A 47 3.17 -16.47 3.08
CA THR A 47 3.29 -15.13 2.52
C THR A 47 4.14 -15.13 1.24
N ALA A 48 3.71 -14.41 0.21
CA ALA A 48 4.46 -14.11 -1.00
C ALA A 48 5.48 -12.98 -0.75
N ALA A 49 6.38 -12.74 -1.70
CA ALA A 49 7.42 -11.72 -1.56
C ALA A 49 6.84 -10.30 -1.41
N ASN A 50 5.70 -10.04 -2.07
CA ASN A 50 4.94 -8.80 -1.98
C ASN A 50 4.02 -8.65 -0.76
N GLY A 51 4.20 -9.50 0.26
CA GLY A 51 3.44 -9.43 1.52
C GLY A 51 2.02 -10.00 1.49
N LEU A 52 1.52 -10.49 0.35
CA LEU A 52 0.22 -11.17 0.26
C LEU A 52 0.25 -12.59 0.85
N ASP A 53 -0.84 -13.06 1.44
CA ASP A 53 -1.01 -14.51 1.67
C ASP A 53 -1.32 -15.20 0.33
N LYS A 54 -0.59 -16.27 0.01
CA LYS A 54 -0.71 -16.99 -1.28
C LYS A 54 -2.08 -17.63 -1.52
N ARG A 55 -2.87 -17.85 -0.46
CA ARG A 55 -4.21 -18.46 -0.55
C ARG A 55 -5.30 -17.39 -0.54
N TYR A 56 -5.07 -16.26 0.12
CA TYR A 56 -6.13 -15.34 0.51
C TYR A 56 -5.84 -13.86 0.21
N GLY A 57 -4.69 -13.53 -0.37
CA GLY A 57 -4.29 -12.15 -0.63
C GLY A 57 -4.19 -11.33 0.66
N MET A 58 -4.82 -10.15 0.68
CA MET A 58 -4.88 -9.27 1.86
C MET A 58 -5.98 -9.63 2.86
N GLY A 59 -6.83 -10.59 2.51
CA GLY A 59 -8.02 -10.98 3.26
C GLY A 59 -9.31 -10.64 2.52
N MET A 60 -10.40 -10.48 3.27
CA MET A 60 -11.73 -10.29 2.69
C MET A 60 -11.98 -8.82 2.35
N LEU A 61 -12.64 -8.56 1.21
CA LEU A 61 -13.06 -7.22 0.82
C LEU A 61 -13.91 -6.56 1.92
N ASN A 62 -13.57 -5.32 2.25
CA ASN A 62 -14.33 -4.48 3.17
C ASN A 62 -14.51 -3.09 2.56
N VAL A 63 -15.66 -2.87 1.94
CA VAL A 63 -15.96 -1.64 1.19
C VAL A 63 -15.99 -0.42 2.11
N ALA A 64 -16.53 -0.57 3.33
CA ALA A 64 -16.59 0.53 4.30
C ALA A 64 -15.19 1.00 4.70
N ALA A 65 -14.25 0.07 4.86
CA ALA A 65 -12.86 0.42 5.12
C ALA A 65 -12.17 1.09 3.93
N SER A 66 -12.42 0.61 2.70
CA SER A 66 -11.89 1.25 1.49
C SER A 66 -12.44 2.66 1.29
N GLU A 67 -13.73 2.87 1.57
CA GLU A 67 -14.35 4.20 1.56
C GLU A 67 -13.73 5.11 2.63
N GLN A 68 -13.52 4.59 3.85
CA GLN A 68 -12.85 5.34 4.91
C GLN A 68 -11.46 5.84 4.46
N ILE A 69 -10.66 5.01 3.80
CA ILE A 69 -9.35 5.44 3.26
C ILE A 69 -9.53 6.57 2.25
N LEU A 70 -10.51 6.45 1.35
CA LEU A 70 -10.76 7.43 0.28
C LEU A 70 -11.24 8.79 0.82
N THR A 71 -12.00 8.81 1.91
CA THR A 71 -12.62 10.02 2.45
C THR A 71 -11.92 10.59 3.69
N SER A 72 -10.92 9.88 4.22
CA SER A 72 -10.24 10.27 5.46
C SER A 72 -9.41 11.54 5.28
N GLU A 73 -9.44 12.39 6.30
CA GLU A 73 -8.52 13.52 6.48
C GLU A 73 -7.45 13.23 7.57
N ASP A 74 -7.46 12.02 8.15
CA ASP A 74 -6.47 11.56 9.15
C ASP A 74 -5.16 11.18 8.47
N SER A 75 -4.03 11.72 8.94
CA SER A 75 -2.69 11.35 8.44
C SER A 75 -2.38 9.85 8.56
N MET A 76 -2.99 9.16 9.52
CA MET A 76 -2.79 7.73 9.75
C MET A 76 -3.62 6.84 8.80
N THR A 77 -4.54 7.42 8.00
CA THR A 77 -5.37 6.69 7.04
C THR A 77 -5.58 7.54 5.80
N GLY A 78 -5.04 7.12 4.67
CA GLY A 78 -5.11 7.91 3.44
C GLY A 78 -4.59 7.18 2.22
N PHE A 79 -4.45 7.93 1.13
CA PHE A 79 -3.93 7.43 -0.12
C PHE A 79 -3.13 8.51 -0.85
N ASP A 80 -2.30 8.08 -1.79
CA ASP A 80 -1.64 8.94 -2.76
C ASP A 80 -1.67 8.28 -4.15
N TYR A 81 -1.63 9.10 -5.19
CA TYR A 81 -1.53 8.64 -6.57
C TYR A 81 -0.56 9.54 -7.33
N VAL A 82 0.44 8.91 -7.93
CA VAL A 82 1.43 9.57 -8.79
C VAL A 82 1.22 9.08 -10.21
N SER A 83 1.13 10.01 -11.16
CA SER A 83 0.84 9.72 -12.57
C SER A 83 2.08 9.46 -13.44
N GLY A 84 3.28 9.42 -12.87
CA GLY A 84 4.52 9.04 -13.54
C GLY A 84 5.16 10.07 -14.49
N ILE A 85 4.39 11.01 -15.05
CA ILE A 85 4.86 11.96 -16.06
C ILE A 85 4.87 13.37 -15.46
N ASP A 86 6.07 13.94 -15.25
CA ASP A 86 6.32 15.38 -15.00
C ASP A 86 5.63 16.04 -13.80
N ASP A 87 5.79 15.51 -12.58
CA ASP A 87 5.67 16.38 -11.38
C ASP A 87 7.06 16.91 -10.98
N THR A 88 7.61 17.79 -11.84
CA THR A 88 8.96 18.37 -11.72
C THR A 88 9.11 19.44 -10.63
N ALA A 89 8.20 19.55 -9.66
CA ALA A 89 8.39 20.46 -8.52
C ALA A 89 8.88 19.76 -7.25
N THR A 90 8.69 18.45 -7.13
CA THR A 90 9.24 17.68 -6.03
C THR A 90 9.28 16.25 -6.50
N ARG A 91 10.48 15.67 -6.60
CA ARG A 91 10.64 14.24 -6.30
C ARG A 91 10.07 14.06 -4.90
N LYS A 92 8.75 13.87 -4.78
CA LYS A 92 8.10 13.45 -3.56
C LYS A 92 8.66 12.07 -3.33
N THR A 93 9.76 12.04 -2.58
CA THR A 93 10.23 10.88 -1.88
C THR A 93 8.95 10.28 -1.29
N GLY A 94 8.51 9.11 -1.74
CA GLY A 94 7.23 8.52 -1.31
C GLY A 94 7.32 8.19 0.17
N ARG A 95 7.27 9.22 1.01
CA ARG A 95 7.65 9.26 2.42
C ARG A 95 6.51 9.93 3.14
N TYR A 96 5.85 9.17 3.99
CA TYR A 96 4.67 9.63 4.72
C TYR A 96 4.93 9.44 6.20
N ALA A 97 4.93 10.55 6.95
CA ALA A 97 5.12 10.52 8.39
C ALA A 97 3.86 9.95 9.05
N LEU A 98 4.06 8.99 9.96
CA LEU A 98 3.03 8.33 10.73
C LEU A 98 3.39 8.47 12.21
N SER A 99 2.44 8.92 13.02
CA SER A 99 2.65 9.15 14.46
C SER A 99 1.42 8.66 15.22
N PRO A 100 1.34 7.34 15.49
CA PRO A 100 0.20 6.77 16.18
C PRO A 100 0.08 7.29 17.61
N LEU A 101 -1.13 7.71 17.98
CA LEU A 101 -1.47 8.15 19.34
C LEU A 101 -1.87 7.00 20.27
N HIS A 102 -2.10 5.81 19.71
CA HIS A 102 -2.47 4.59 20.40
C HIS A 102 -1.68 3.43 19.80
N ASP A 103 -1.72 2.26 20.43
CA ASP A 103 -1.23 1.05 19.77
C ASP A 103 -2.25 0.62 18.71
N GLY A 104 -1.78 0.02 17.63
CA GLY A 104 -2.66 -0.36 16.54
C GLY A 104 -1.91 -0.92 15.35
N ARG A 105 -2.67 -1.28 14.33
CA ARG A 105 -2.18 -1.96 13.14
C ARG A 105 -2.27 -1.06 11.92
N LEU A 106 -1.15 -0.87 11.26
CA LEU A 106 -1.08 -0.26 9.94
C LEU A 106 -1.22 -1.36 8.88
N THR A 107 -2.13 -1.16 7.92
CA THR A 107 -2.20 -1.93 6.67
C THR A 107 -1.92 -0.99 5.50
N VAL A 108 -0.96 -1.36 4.64
CA VAL A 108 -0.54 -0.56 3.49
C VAL A 108 -0.52 -1.42 2.24
N SER A 109 -0.94 -0.84 1.11
CA SER A 109 -0.83 -1.45 -0.21
C SER A 109 -0.35 -0.42 -1.22
N LEU A 110 0.76 -0.75 -1.87
CA LEU A 110 1.29 -0.08 -3.06
C LEU A 110 0.88 -0.88 -4.29
N VAL A 111 0.44 -0.21 -5.34
CA VAL A 111 -0.01 -0.82 -6.60
C VAL A 111 0.48 -0.04 -7.79
N TRP A 112 0.99 -0.75 -8.79
CA TRP A 112 1.26 -0.26 -10.13
C TRP A 112 0.76 -1.28 -11.15
N LEU A 113 0.83 -0.93 -12.44
CA LEU A 113 0.49 -1.84 -13.53
C LEU A 113 1.71 -2.22 -14.34
N LEU A 114 1.68 -3.45 -14.85
CA LEU A 114 2.54 -3.89 -15.93
C LEU A 114 2.26 -3.03 -17.18
N GLN A 115 3.32 -2.48 -17.77
CA GLN A 115 3.16 -1.74 -19.01
C GLN A 115 3.38 -2.65 -20.20
N LEU A 116 2.56 -2.46 -21.23
CA LEU A 116 2.65 -3.17 -22.48
C LEU A 116 2.97 -2.17 -23.59
N HIS A 117 4.02 -2.42 -24.35
CA HIS A 117 4.42 -1.61 -25.49
C HIS A 117 4.44 -2.45 -26.76
N ALA A 118 3.96 -1.88 -27.86
CA ALA A 118 4.12 -2.50 -29.16
C ALA A 118 5.52 -2.18 -29.69
N THR A 119 6.27 -3.21 -30.08
CA THR A 119 7.53 -3.06 -30.80
C THR A 119 7.26 -2.59 -32.24
N LYS A 120 8.31 -2.19 -32.95
CA LYS A 120 8.21 -1.83 -34.37
C LYS A 120 7.76 -3.01 -35.26
N SER A 121 7.98 -4.25 -34.83
CA SER A 121 7.51 -5.47 -35.49
C SER A 121 6.05 -5.83 -35.16
N GLY A 122 5.39 -5.08 -34.27
CA GLY A 122 4.03 -5.34 -33.83
C GLY A 122 3.91 -6.40 -32.72
N GLU A 123 5.04 -6.82 -32.14
CA GLU A 123 5.07 -7.69 -30.97
C GLU A 123 4.75 -6.88 -29.71
N LEU A 124 4.20 -7.53 -28.69
CA LEU A 124 3.90 -6.88 -27.41
C LEU A 124 5.00 -7.21 -26.40
N GLU A 125 5.69 -6.19 -25.91
CA GLU A 125 6.68 -6.32 -24.84
C GLU A 125 6.08 -5.85 -23.52
N ALA A 126 6.29 -6.65 -22.48
CA ALA A 126 5.89 -6.33 -21.12
C ALA A 126 7.08 -5.74 -20.36
N HIS A 127 6.86 -4.59 -19.74
CA HIS A 127 7.85 -3.92 -18.90
C HIS A 127 7.35 -3.86 -17.46
N LEU A 128 8.08 -4.53 -16.57
CA LEU A 128 7.80 -4.56 -15.14
C LEU A 128 8.78 -3.62 -14.42
N VAL A 129 8.23 -2.61 -13.74
CA VAL A 129 8.99 -1.75 -12.82
C VAL A 129 8.99 -2.39 -11.44
N ASN A 130 10.13 -2.31 -10.74
CA ASN A 130 10.24 -2.78 -9.36
C ASN A 130 10.09 -1.62 -8.38
N TYR A 131 9.05 -1.69 -7.54
CA TYR A 131 8.86 -0.82 -6.39
C TYR A 131 8.84 -1.65 -5.13
N ASP A 132 9.51 -1.15 -4.11
CA ASP A 132 9.54 -1.74 -2.79
C ASP A 132 8.84 -0.82 -1.79
N LEU A 133 8.38 -1.40 -0.69
CA LEU A 133 7.69 -0.70 0.38
C LEU A 133 8.33 -1.02 1.71
N CYS A 134 8.63 -0.02 2.54
CA CYS A 134 9.06 -0.26 3.91
C CYS A 134 8.47 0.72 4.91
N ILE A 135 8.42 0.29 6.17
CA ILE A 135 8.12 1.13 7.32
C ILE A 135 9.41 1.29 8.11
N VAL A 136 9.77 2.54 8.35
CA VAL A 136 10.94 2.93 9.14
C VAL A 136 10.47 3.57 10.42
N GLU A 137 10.95 3.09 11.56
CA GLU A 137 10.86 3.82 12.81
C GLU A 137 11.96 4.88 12.85
N THR A 138 11.56 6.14 13.03
CA THR A 138 12.45 7.31 13.01
C THR A 138 12.81 7.71 14.44
N GLY A 139 14.10 7.93 14.70
CA GLY A 139 14.62 8.31 16.02
C GLY A 139 16.04 8.85 15.91
N GLU A 140 16.91 8.53 16.87
CA GLU A 140 18.35 8.83 16.76
C GLU A 140 19.00 8.05 15.60
N GLN A 141 18.50 6.84 15.33
CA GLN A 141 18.86 6.01 14.20
C GLN A 141 17.59 5.44 13.57
N ASP A 142 17.45 5.63 12.26
CA ASP A 142 16.35 5.05 11.49
C ASP A 142 16.47 3.52 11.46
N THR A 143 15.37 2.83 11.78
CA THR A 143 15.32 1.36 11.75
C THR A 143 14.18 0.89 10.86
N VAL A 144 14.47 0.04 9.87
CA VAL A 144 13.43 -0.64 9.07
C VAL A 144 12.77 -1.70 9.94
N ILE A 145 11.47 -1.54 10.22
CA ILE A 145 10.71 -2.48 11.06
C ILE A 145 9.83 -3.43 10.24
N ALA A 146 9.57 -3.09 8.98
CA ALA A 146 8.84 -3.93 8.04
C ALA A 146 9.21 -3.55 6.59
N GLU A 147 9.27 -4.54 5.70
CA GLU A 147 9.51 -4.33 4.27
C GLU A 147 8.79 -5.38 3.41
N SER A 148 8.48 -4.99 2.19
CA SER A 148 7.86 -5.78 1.13
C SER A 148 8.63 -5.45 -0.15
N VAL A 149 9.25 -6.46 -0.76
CA VAL A 149 10.31 -6.31 -1.77
C VAL A 149 10.14 -7.30 -2.94
N GLY A 150 8.92 -7.46 -3.44
CA GLY A 150 8.55 -8.40 -4.49
C GLY A 150 8.99 -7.95 -5.88
N ALA A 151 10.01 -8.60 -6.45
CA ALA A 151 10.55 -8.21 -7.77
C ALA A 151 9.66 -8.60 -8.97
N ASP A 152 8.77 -9.59 -8.82
CA ASP A 152 7.97 -10.18 -9.91
C ASP A 152 6.48 -9.80 -9.84
N ASP A 153 6.12 -8.91 -8.92
CA ASP A 153 4.74 -8.52 -8.62
C ASP A 153 4.45 -7.08 -9.06
N THR A 154 3.18 -6.69 -9.10
CA THR A 154 2.77 -5.28 -9.34
C THR A 154 2.12 -4.63 -8.12
N THR A 155 2.41 -5.19 -6.95
CA THR A 155 1.91 -4.70 -5.67
C THR A 155 2.95 -4.94 -4.60
N GLU A 156 3.00 -4.10 -3.57
CA GLU A 156 3.68 -4.37 -2.29
C GLU A 156 2.70 -4.16 -1.15
N ASN A 157 2.73 -5.02 -0.14
CA ASN A 157 1.73 -4.99 0.93
C ASN A 157 2.37 -5.20 2.30
N LEU A 158 1.96 -4.40 3.27
CA LEU A 158 2.44 -4.49 4.65
C LEU A 158 1.27 -4.51 5.61
N ARG A 159 1.41 -5.34 6.65
CA ARG A 159 0.55 -5.32 7.84
C ARG A 159 1.44 -5.44 9.06
N ILE A 160 1.53 -4.36 9.82
CA ILE A 160 2.48 -4.20 10.93
C ILE A 160 1.79 -3.53 12.10
N ASP A 161 2.12 -3.97 13.31
CA ASP A 161 1.66 -3.32 14.54
C ASP A 161 2.61 -2.16 14.85
N LEU A 162 2.06 -0.98 15.12
CA LEU A 162 2.78 0.24 15.49
C LEU A 162 2.42 0.63 16.93
N GLN A 163 3.42 1.12 17.66
CA GLN A 163 3.31 1.49 19.07
C GLN A 163 3.04 2.98 19.23
N ALA A 164 2.19 3.32 20.19
CA ALA A 164 1.85 4.70 20.54
C ALA A 164 3.11 5.49 20.93
N GLY A 165 3.19 6.75 20.48
CA GLY A 165 4.29 7.66 20.89
C GLY A 165 5.61 7.46 20.14
N HIS A 166 5.66 6.50 19.20
CA HIS A 166 6.75 6.35 18.25
C HIS A 166 6.46 7.15 16.98
N HIS A 167 7.52 7.47 16.22
CA HIS A 167 7.42 8.12 14.92
C HIS A 167 7.87 7.15 13.85
N TYR A 168 7.08 7.04 12.79
CA TYR A 168 7.37 6.16 11.67
C TYR A 168 7.33 6.93 10.35
N GLU A 169 8.01 6.41 9.34
CA GLU A 169 7.94 6.85 7.96
C GLU A 169 7.59 5.66 7.08
N LEU A 170 6.47 5.75 6.37
CA LEU A 170 6.14 4.87 5.26
C LEU A 170 6.95 5.31 4.04
N ARG A 171 7.82 4.43 3.54
CA ARG A 171 8.71 4.71 2.41
C ARG A 171 8.39 3.81 1.23
N LEU A 172 8.18 4.43 0.08
CA LEU A 172 8.33 3.81 -1.23
C LEU A 172 9.80 3.90 -1.63
N MET A 173 10.34 2.77 -2.05
CA MET A 173 11.68 2.66 -2.58
C MET A 173 11.61 2.11 -3.99
N SER A 174 12.64 2.40 -4.77
CA SER A 174 12.84 1.66 -6.02
C SER A 174 14.32 1.36 -6.19
N PRO A 175 14.69 0.07 -6.31
CA PRO A 175 16.08 -0.35 -6.33
C PRO A 175 16.81 -0.01 -7.63
N ALA A 176 16.09 0.33 -8.71
CA ALA A 176 16.68 0.85 -9.94
C ALA A 176 16.85 2.37 -9.88
N ALA A 177 17.92 2.93 -10.46
CA ALA A 177 18.21 4.37 -10.40
C ALA A 177 17.25 5.24 -11.25
N ASP A 178 16.38 4.64 -12.06
CA ASP A 178 15.67 5.29 -13.16
C ASP A 178 14.15 5.47 -12.92
N SER A 179 13.65 5.17 -11.73
CA SER A 179 12.42 4.37 -11.63
C SER A 179 11.19 5.00 -10.97
N HIS A 180 11.16 6.30 -10.68
CA HIS A 180 9.94 6.95 -10.15
C HIS A 180 9.08 7.62 -11.24
N SER A 181 9.30 7.28 -12.51
CA SER A 181 8.50 7.78 -13.64
C SER A 181 7.27 6.93 -13.93
N TRP A 182 7.01 5.86 -13.16
CA TRP A 182 5.85 5.00 -13.39
C TRP A 182 4.65 5.43 -12.54
N PRO A 183 3.43 5.39 -13.09
CA PRO A 183 2.24 5.61 -12.28
C PRO A 183 2.13 4.55 -11.18
N TYR A 184 1.84 5.00 -9.97
CA TYR A 184 1.56 4.13 -8.84
C TYR A 184 0.50 4.75 -7.94
N ALA A 185 -0.17 3.89 -7.19
CA ALA A 185 -1.08 4.28 -6.12
C ALA A 185 -0.67 3.63 -4.81
N LEU A 186 -0.74 4.40 -3.73
CA LEU A 186 -0.47 3.96 -2.38
C LEU A 186 -1.74 4.18 -1.54
N ALA A 187 -2.11 3.22 -0.73
CA ALA A 187 -3.20 3.35 0.23
C ALA A 187 -2.79 2.76 1.57
N TRP A 188 -3.13 3.43 2.66
CA TRP A 188 -2.87 2.96 4.01
C TRP A 188 -4.05 3.21 4.94
N ARG A 189 -4.21 2.32 5.91
CA ARG A 189 -5.21 2.43 6.97
C ARG A 189 -4.59 2.01 8.27
N TYR A 190 -4.82 2.84 9.28
CA TYR A 190 -4.45 2.54 10.65
C TYR A 190 -5.70 2.16 11.46
N GLN A 191 -5.65 1.02 12.13
CA GLN A 191 -6.70 0.55 13.01
C GLN A 191 -6.15 0.40 14.42
N ARG A 192 -6.67 1.20 15.35
CA ARG A 192 -6.34 1.12 16.77
C ARG A 192 -6.63 -0.29 17.33
N SER A 193 -5.75 -0.77 18.20
CA SER A 193 -6.00 -1.92 19.06
C SER A 193 -6.97 -1.55 20.18
N GLU A 194 -7.97 -2.39 20.42
CA GLU A 194 -8.90 -2.24 21.55
C GLU A 194 -8.21 -2.41 22.90
#